data_AF-F3QVD1-F1
#
_entry.id   AF-F3QVD1-F1
#
_cell.length_a   1.000
_cell.length_b   1.000
_cell.length_c   1.000
_cell.angle_alpha   90.00
_cell.angle_beta   90.00
_cell.angle_gamma   90.00
#
_symmetry.space_group_name_H-M   'P 1'
#
loop_
_entity.id
_entity.type
_entity.pdbx_description
1 polymer ?
#
loop_
_entity_poly.entity_id
_entity_poly.type
_entity_poly.pdbx_seq_one_letter_code
_entity_poly.pdbx_strand_id
1 'polypeptide(L)'
;MKKTSLLLYLAFPFCGSISFAQQALTPEVLQTLKESYSHDDAHKAIRNAVNANSIKKLTANSEQAATPDTWFSHKVKSSGISDQKSSGRCWLFTGTNVIRAQVMARTGMKNFFFSQAYNFFYDQLEKSNLFLQGIIDTRKKPIDDKMVEWLFRNPLSDGGQFTGVSDLIEKYGLVPKEVMAETYSSDNTNEFSALLKRKLREDGMLLREASEKGASEKELEQQKVDMMKTVYRMLVYAYGEPPTSFTWAPKIDGKYTEKPKTYTPQSFYKEVCGGEDLNANYVMLMNDPSRPFNQVYEIDYDRHTYDGHNWLYINLPIEDIKEMAIASLKDSTMMYFSCDVGKFLDSKKGTLDLNNYDYGSLFGTTFGMNKKQRIQSFDSGSTHAMTLMAVDLDDSGKPKKWMVENSWGKDAGYQGHLIMTDEWFDEYMFRVVVNKKYCPQNVLDMLKQKPVRLPAWDPMFQNEQ
;
A
#
# COMPACT_ATOMS: atom_id res chain seq x y z
N MET A 1 69.44 16.36 68.50
CA MET A 1 68.56 15.53 69.34
C MET A 1 67.72 14.64 68.43
N LYS A 2 67.66 13.34 68.75
CA LYS A 2 66.96 12.28 68.01
C LYS A 2 65.42 12.40 68.11
N LYS A 3 64.74 11.64 67.23
CA LYS A 3 63.32 11.18 67.20
C LYS A 3 62.46 12.03 66.24
N THR A 4 61.69 11.51 65.28
CA THR A 4 61.04 10.19 65.03
C THR A 4 60.52 10.22 63.57
N SER A 5 60.83 9.28 62.65
CA SER A 5 60.05 8.08 62.25
C SER A 5 58.53 8.32 62.13
N LEU A 6 57.72 7.87 61.16
CA LEU A 6 57.76 6.93 60.03
C LEU A 6 56.32 6.95 59.45
N LEU A 7 56.07 6.90 58.13
CA LEU A 7 54.82 6.38 57.51
C LEU A 7 54.98 6.37 55.97
N LEU A 8 55.41 5.24 55.40
CA LEU A 8 54.60 4.17 54.80
C LEU A 8 53.96 4.54 53.45
N TYR A 9 54.47 3.89 52.41
CA TYR A 9 53.92 3.78 51.05
C TYR A 9 52.49 3.20 51.07
N LEU A 10 51.62 3.72 50.21
CA LEU A 10 50.58 2.93 49.56
C LEU A 10 50.35 3.47 48.14
N ALA A 11 50.72 2.66 47.18
CA ALA A 11 50.50 2.86 45.76
C ALA A 11 48.99 2.88 45.47
N PHE A 12 48.51 3.96 44.85
CA PHE A 12 47.21 3.95 44.20
C PHE A 12 47.33 3.17 42.88
N PRO A 13 46.55 2.10 42.66
CA PRO A 13 46.46 1.51 41.34
C PRO A 13 45.69 2.50 40.47
N PHE A 14 46.34 2.89 39.38
CA PHE A 14 45.75 3.59 38.26
C PHE A 14 44.63 2.68 37.72
N CYS A 15 43.38 2.89 38.17
CA CYS A 15 42.22 2.32 37.51
C CYS A 15 42.08 3.03 36.17
N GLY A 16 42.78 2.49 35.17
CA GLY A 16 42.56 2.82 33.78
C GLY A 16 41.08 2.61 33.49
N SER A 17 40.39 3.70 33.23
CA SER A 17 39.08 3.69 32.59
C SER A 17 39.25 3.04 31.23
N ILE A 18 39.00 1.73 31.16
CA ILE A 18 38.98 1.02 29.89
C ILE A 18 37.69 1.42 29.17
N SER A 19 37.76 2.53 28.43
CA SER A 19 36.81 2.79 27.35
C SER A 19 37.11 1.80 26.23
N PHE A 20 36.57 0.58 26.35
CA PHE A 20 36.49 -0.29 25.19
C PHE A 20 35.45 0.33 24.24
N ALA A 21 35.92 0.97 23.18
CA ALA A 21 35.10 1.19 21.99
C ALA A 21 34.73 -0.20 21.46
N GLN A 22 33.54 -0.66 21.82
CA GLN A 22 33.16 -2.06 21.69
C GLN A 22 32.69 -2.35 20.26
N GLN A 23 33.43 -3.22 19.57
CA GLN A 23 33.01 -3.76 18.27
C GLN A 23 32.13 -5.02 18.40
N ALA A 24 32.22 -5.77 19.51
CA ALA A 24 31.52 -7.05 19.71
C ALA A 24 31.14 -7.30 21.19
N LEU A 25 30.13 -8.13 21.46
CA LEU A 25 29.66 -8.52 22.80
C LEU A 25 30.69 -9.42 23.53
N THR A 26 31.65 -8.83 24.24
CA THR A 26 32.62 -9.58 25.07
C THR A 26 31.96 -10.07 26.36
N PRO A 27 32.54 -11.08 27.06
CA PRO A 27 32.03 -11.54 28.35
C PRO A 27 31.88 -10.43 29.39
N GLU A 28 32.82 -9.47 29.43
CA GLU A 28 32.81 -8.34 30.36
C GLU A 28 31.61 -7.42 30.07
N VAL A 29 31.36 -7.10 28.80
CA VAL A 29 30.18 -6.29 28.45
C VAL A 29 28.90 -7.06 28.73
N LEU A 30 28.86 -8.35 28.41
CA LEU A 30 27.68 -9.17 28.68
C LEU A 30 27.36 -9.20 30.18
N GLN A 31 28.38 -9.18 31.04
CA GLN A 31 28.22 -9.05 32.48
C GLN A 31 27.65 -7.67 32.86
N THR A 32 28.18 -6.57 32.32
CA THR A 32 27.60 -5.22 32.52
C THR A 32 26.13 -5.14 32.10
N LEU A 33 25.76 -5.77 30.97
CA LEU A 33 24.37 -5.80 30.50
C LEU A 33 23.47 -6.59 31.47
N LYS A 34 23.93 -7.73 32.00
CA LYS A 34 23.17 -8.52 32.99
C LYS A 34 22.94 -7.74 34.28
N GLU A 35 23.93 -6.97 34.71
CA GLU A 35 23.85 -6.14 35.92
C GLU A 35 22.87 -4.96 35.76
N SER A 36 22.59 -4.53 34.53
CA SER A 36 21.56 -3.50 34.27
C SER A 36 20.11 -3.97 34.44
N TYR A 37 19.87 -5.29 34.45
CA TYR A 37 18.51 -5.85 34.59
C TYR A 37 18.14 -6.08 36.06
N SER A 38 17.07 -5.42 36.51
CA SER A 38 16.56 -5.62 37.87
C SER A 38 15.90 -7.00 38.02
N HIS A 39 16.27 -7.70 39.10
CA HIS A 39 15.71 -9.00 39.46
C HIS A 39 14.63 -8.90 40.56
N ASP A 40 14.08 -7.71 40.77
CA ASP A 40 13.00 -7.50 41.74
C ASP A 40 11.67 -8.18 41.34
N ASP A 41 10.74 -8.24 42.29
CA ASP A 41 9.46 -8.92 42.11
C ASP A 41 8.59 -8.26 41.02
N ALA A 42 8.70 -6.95 40.82
CA ALA A 42 7.94 -6.23 39.80
C ALA A 42 8.41 -6.61 38.38
N HIS A 43 9.73 -6.59 38.13
CA HIS A 43 10.32 -7.00 36.85
C HIS A 43 10.09 -8.49 36.59
N LYS A 44 10.16 -9.34 37.63
CA LYS A 44 9.81 -10.76 37.52
C LYS A 44 8.34 -10.95 37.13
N ALA A 45 7.41 -10.18 37.72
CA ALA A 45 6.00 -10.23 37.37
C ALA A 45 5.74 -9.76 35.92
N ILE A 46 6.34 -8.64 35.50
CA ILE A 46 6.26 -8.14 34.11
C ILE A 46 6.78 -9.20 33.14
N ARG A 47 7.97 -9.76 33.38
CA ARG A 47 8.54 -10.82 32.54
C ARG A 47 7.62 -12.03 32.43
N ASN A 48 7.04 -12.49 33.54
CA ASN A 48 6.10 -13.61 33.52
C ASN A 48 4.83 -13.28 32.71
N ALA A 49 4.29 -12.06 32.85
CA ALA A 49 3.13 -11.61 32.10
C ALA A 49 3.41 -11.57 30.58
N VAL A 50 4.54 -10.98 30.18
CA VAL A 50 5.00 -10.89 28.78
C VAL A 50 5.28 -12.27 28.19
N ASN A 51 5.91 -13.17 28.94
CA ASN A 51 6.18 -14.53 28.46
C ASN A 51 4.90 -15.35 28.20
N ALA A 52 3.82 -15.08 28.94
CA ALA A 52 2.57 -15.82 28.86
C ALA A 52 1.53 -15.20 27.92
N ASN A 53 1.74 -13.99 27.41
CA ASN A 53 0.74 -13.24 26.64
C ASN A 53 1.35 -12.53 25.42
N SER A 54 0.52 -12.07 24.48
CA SER A 54 1.00 -11.21 23.42
C SER A 54 1.31 -9.81 23.95
N ILE A 55 2.44 -9.23 23.51
CA ILE A 55 2.83 -7.85 23.84
C ILE A 55 1.68 -6.89 23.51
N LYS A 56 1.11 -7.00 22.30
CA LYS A 56 0.00 -6.15 21.84
C LYS A 56 -1.23 -6.18 22.77
N LYS A 57 -1.52 -7.32 23.42
CA LYS A 57 -2.61 -7.42 24.39
C LYS A 57 -2.27 -6.73 25.71
N LEU A 58 -1.01 -6.83 26.15
CA LEU A 58 -0.54 -6.21 27.38
C LEU A 58 -0.39 -4.70 27.26
N THR A 59 -0.08 -4.20 26.06
CA THR A 59 0.12 -2.78 25.80
C THR A 59 -1.13 -2.08 25.28
N ALA A 60 -2.25 -2.77 25.08
CA ALA A 60 -3.50 -2.14 24.68
C ALA A 60 -3.90 -1.07 25.70
N ASN A 61 -4.01 0.19 25.26
CA ASN A 61 -4.25 1.31 26.17
C ASN A 61 -5.70 1.31 26.67
N SER A 62 -5.88 1.17 27.98
CA SER A 62 -7.22 1.16 28.59
C SER A 62 -7.90 2.53 28.57
N GLU A 63 -7.15 3.62 28.44
CA GLU A 63 -7.73 4.96 28.27
C GLU A 63 -8.45 5.10 26.92
N GLN A 64 -8.06 4.27 25.94
CA GLN A 64 -8.71 4.15 24.63
C GLN A 64 -9.78 3.04 24.59
N ALA A 65 -10.30 2.60 25.74
CA ALA A 65 -11.27 1.50 25.81
C ALA A 65 -12.65 1.85 25.23
N ALA A 66 -13.00 3.14 25.15
CA ALA A 66 -14.28 3.59 24.61
C ALA A 66 -14.47 3.15 23.15
N THR A 67 -15.73 2.92 22.78
CA THR A 67 -16.10 2.72 21.37
C THR A 67 -15.77 4.01 20.60
N PRO A 68 -15.14 3.93 19.42
CA PRO A 68 -14.85 5.12 18.64
C PRO A 68 -16.15 5.87 18.31
N ASP A 69 -16.12 7.19 18.43
CA ASP A 69 -17.23 8.03 17.99
C ASP A 69 -17.37 7.94 16.46
N THR A 70 -18.59 7.65 16.01
CA THR A 70 -18.92 7.36 14.62
C THR A 70 -19.61 8.52 13.90
N TRP A 71 -19.79 9.65 14.59
CA TRP A 71 -20.26 10.88 13.98
C TRP A 71 -19.13 11.56 13.19
N PHE A 72 -19.46 12.09 12.00
CA PHE A 72 -18.56 12.82 11.13
C PHE A 72 -19.31 14.01 10.51
N SER A 73 -18.72 15.19 10.55
CA SER A 73 -19.24 16.39 9.88
C SER A 73 -19.49 16.21 8.37
N HIS A 74 -18.63 15.45 7.67
CA HIS A 74 -18.75 15.17 6.24
C HIS A 74 -18.49 13.68 5.99
N LYS A 75 -19.48 12.97 5.46
CA LYS A 75 -19.39 11.53 5.15
C LYS A 75 -20.05 11.24 3.80
N VAL A 76 -19.30 10.65 2.88
CA VAL A 76 -19.82 10.24 1.58
C VAL A 76 -20.81 9.09 1.75
N LYS A 77 -21.97 9.19 1.09
CA LYS A 77 -22.98 8.14 1.11
C LYS A 77 -22.55 6.98 0.20
N SER A 78 -22.21 5.86 0.81
CA SER A 78 -21.94 4.58 0.13
C SER A 78 -22.43 3.42 1.00
N SER A 79 -22.59 2.25 0.42
CA SER A 79 -23.03 1.05 1.13
C SER A 79 -22.48 -0.23 0.50
N GLY A 80 -22.45 -1.29 1.31
CA GLY A 80 -21.79 -2.55 0.95
C GLY A 80 -20.28 -2.46 1.17
N ILE A 81 -19.71 -3.53 1.72
CA ILE A 81 -18.28 -3.64 2.01
C ILE A 81 -17.71 -4.79 1.20
N SER A 82 -16.65 -4.49 0.48
CA SER A 82 -15.89 -5.46 -0.32
C SER A 82 -14.94 -6.30 0.55
N ASP A 83 -14.51 -7.46 0.04
CA ASP A 83 -13.58 -8.34 0.73
C ASP A 83 -12.59 -8.93 -0.28
N GLN A 84 -11.32 -8.56 -0.16
CA GLN A 84 -10.24 -9.02 -1.03
C GLN A 84 -9.73 -10.41 -0.66
N LYS A 85 -10.14 -10.95 0.51
CA LYS A 85 -9.68 -12.23 1.05
C LYS A 85 -8.15 -12.30 1.12
N SER A 86 -7.58 -13.47 0.81
CA SER A 86 -6.15 -13.74 0.86
C SER A 86 -5.48 -13.35 -0.46
N SER A 87 -5.58 -12.07 -0.82
CA SER A 87 -4.96 -11.50 -2.03
C SER A 87 -4.41 -10.09 -1.77
N GLY A 88 -3.41 -9.67 -2.54
CA GLY A 88 -2.80 -8.32 -2.46
C GLY A 88 -3.52 -7.24 -3.26
N ARG A 89 -4.84 -7.39 -3.50
CA ARG A 89 -5.60 -6.58 -4.47
C ARG A 89 -6.18 -5.27 -3.92
N CYS A 90 -5.75 -4.83 -2.73
CA CYS A 90 -6.34 -3.69 -2.03
C CYS A 90 -6.44 -2.43 -2.90
N TRP A 91 -5.40 -2.13 -3.67
CA TRP A 91 -5.34 -1.03 -4.64
C TRP A 91 -6.46 -1.05 -5.67
N LEU A 92 -6.81 -2.23 -6.19
CA LEU A 92 -7.88 -2.40 -7.17
C LEU A 92 -9.26 -2.28 -6.51
N PHE A 93 -9.42 -2.83 -5.31
CA PHE A 93 -10.64 -2.68 -4.53
C PHE A 93 -10.91 -1.20 -4.20
N THR A 94 -9.93 -0.47 -3.67
CA THR A 94 -10.14 0.96 -3.38
C THR A 94 -10.36 1.79 -4.65
N GLY A 95 -9.59 1.54 -5.73
CA GLY A 95 -9.76 2.24 -7.00
C GLY A 95 -11.16 2.07 -7.58
N THR A 96 -11.69 0.85 -7.53
CA THR A 96 -13.05 0.56 -7.99
C THR A 96 -14.14 1.03 -7.02
N ASN A 97 -13.87 1.11 -5.71
CA ASN A 97 -14.82 1.63 -4.72
C ASN A 97 -15.13 3.11 -4.90
N VAL A 98 -14.16 3.93 -5.32
CA VAL A 98 -14.38 5.34 -5.67
C VAL A 98 -15.41 5.47 -6.79
N ILE A 99 -15.22 4.70 -7.88
CA ILE A 99 -16.13 4.70 -9.03
C ILE A 99 -17.49 4.10 -8.66
N ARG A 100 -17.50 3.08 -7.78
CA ARG A 100 -18.69 2.37 -7.33
C ARG A 100 -19.66 3.31 -6.62
N ALA A 101 -19.14 4.17 -5.74
CA ALA A 101 -19.95 5.18 -5.06
C ALA A 101 -20.63 6.14 -6.05
N GLN A 102 -19.92 6.56 -7.10
CA GLN A 102 -20.50 7.41 -8.16
C GLN A 102 -21.58 6.69 -8.96
N VAL A 103 -21.37 5.41 -9.31
CA VAL A 103 -22.40 4.59 -9.99
C VAL A 103 -23.64 4.47 -9.12
N MET A 104 -23.48 4.19 -7.83
CA MET A 104 -24.59 4.07 -6.88
C MET A 104 -25.35 5.40 -6.74
N ALA A 105 -24.63 6.53 -6.69
CA ALA A 105 -25.25 7.85 -6.66
C ALA A 105 -26.06 8.16 -7.93
N ARG A 106 -25.55 7.81 -9.12
CA ARG A 106 -26.24 8.04 -10.41
C ARG A 106 -27.44 7.12 -10.63
N THR A 107 -27.32 5.86 -10.22
CA THR A 107 -28.34 4.82 -10.51
C THR A 107 -29.36 4.64 -9.37
N GLY A 108 -29.06 5.13 -8.17
CA GLY A 108 -29.86 4.86 -6.97
C GLY A 108 -29.68 3.45 -6.40
N MET A 109 -28.77 2.64 -6.95
CA MET A 109 -28.48 1.30 -6.44
C MET A 109 -27.88 1.38 -5.03
N LYS A 110 -28.33 0.49 -4.13
CA LYS A 110 -27.79 0.38 -2.76
C LYS A 110 -26.71 -0.69 -2.62
N ASN A 111 -26.66 -1.66 -3.53
CA ASN A 111 -25.68 -2.74 -3.51
C ASN A 111 -25.19 -2.95 -4.93
N PHE A 112 -24.00 -2.46 -5.23
CA PHE A 112 -23.31 -2.64 -6.50
C PHE A 112 -21.83 -2.88 -6.23
N PHE A 113 -21.22 -3.77 -7.00
CA PHE A 113 -19.79 -4.07 -6.95
C PHE A 113 -19.28 -4.32 -8.36
N PHE A 114 -18.08 -3.85 -8.65
CA PHE A 114 -17.34 -4.25 -9.84
C PHE A 114 -16.70 -5.63 -9.64
N SER A 115 -16.39 -6.31 -10.74
CA SER A 115 -15.56 -7.52 -10.70
C SER A 115 -14.10 -7.14 -10.54
N GLN A 116 -13.53 -7.37 -9.36
CA GLN A 116 -12.09 -7.22 -9.17
C GLN A 116 -11.33 -8.34 -9.89
N ALA A 117 -11.89 -9.55 -9.97
CA ALA A 117 -11.33 -10.63 -10.79
C ALA A 117 -11.11 -10.24 -12.27
N TYR A 118 -12.03 -9.46 -12.87
CA TYR A 118 -11.90 -8.99 -14.26
C TYR A 118 -10.65 -8.13 -14.48
N ASN A 119 -10.50 -7.04 -13.74
CA ASN A 119 -9.34 -6.17 -13.90
C ASN A 119 -8.06 -6.82 -13.38
N PHE A 120 -8.15 -7.69 -12.36
CA PHE A 120 -6.99 -8.45 -11.88
C PHE A 120 -6.47 -9.47 -12.89
N PHE A 121 -7.34 -10.09 -13.69
CA PHE A 121 -6.90 -10.93 -14.82
C PHE A 121 -5.99 -10.14 -15.76
N TYR A 122 -6.44 -8.96 -16.20
CA TYR A 122 -5.68 -8.13 -17.13
C TYR A 122 -4.43 -7.54 -16.49
N ASP A 123 -4.49 -7.18 -15.21
CA ASP A 123 -3.31 -6.77 -14.44
C ASP A 123 -2.19 -7.82 -14.50
N GLN A 124 -2.51 -9.06 -14.16
CA GLN A 124 -1.53 -10.14 -14.13
C GLN A 124 -1.03 -10.51 -15.54
N LEU A 125 -1.89 -10.40 -16.56
CA LEU A 125 -1.50 -10.56 -17.97
C LEU A 125 -0.54 -9.46 -18.43
N GLU A 126 -0.85 -8.20 -18.13
CA GLU A 126 -0.04 -7.05 -18.56
C GLU A 126 1.29 -6.98 -17.81
N LYS A 127 1.31 -7.26 -16.50
CA LYS A 127 2.55 -7.37 -15.73
C LYS A 127 3.44 -8.50 -16.22
N SER A 128 2.87 -9.63 -16.63
CA SER A 128 3.62 -10.72 -17.26
C SER A 128 4.28 -10.25 -18.56
N ASN A 129 3.56 -9.51 -19.41
CA ASN A 129 4.12 -8.92 -20.63
C ASN A 129 5.18 -7.85 -20.34
N LEU A 130 4.95 -6.99 -19.34
CA LEU A 130 5.90 -5.98 -18.87
C LEU A 130 7.21 -6.61 -18.41
N PHE A 131 7.14 -7.67 -17.60
CA PHE A 131 8.33 -8.40 -17.17
C PHE A 131 9.10 -8.99 -18.35
N LEU A 132 8.42 -9.75 -19.24
CA LEU A 132 9.08 -10.40 -20.37
C LEU A 132 9.68 -9.36 -21.34
N GLN A 133 9.00 -8.24 -21.57
CA GLN A 133 9.55 -7.15 -22.37
C GLN A 133 10.74 -6.50 -21.68
N GLY A 134 10.69 -6.27 -20.36
CA GLY A 134 11.83 -5.78 -19.59
C GLY A 134 13.06 -6.69 -19.69
N ILE A 135 12.85 -8.01 -19.76
CA ILE A 135 13.92 -8.98 -20.02
C ILE A 135 14.50 -8.82 -21.43
N ILE A 136 13.66 -8.64 -22.45
CA ILE A 136 14.11 -8.36 -23.83
C ILE A 136 14.90 -7.05 -23.86
N ASP A 137 14.41 -5.99 -23.24
CA ASP A 137 15.03 -4.66 -23.23
C ASP A 137 16.42 -4.70 -22.54
N THR A 138 16.58 -5.56 -21.54
CA THR A 138 17.82 -5.73 -20.76
C THR A 138 18.67 -6.94 -21.16
N ARG A 139 18.30 -7.65 -22.23
CA ARG A 139 18.93 -8.93 -22.64
C ARG A 139 20.44 -8.89 -22.82
N LYS A 140 20.99 -7.74 -23.22
CA LYS A 140 22.44 -7.55 -23.45
C LYS A 140 23.22 -7.20 -22.18
N LYS A 141 22.52 -6.97 -21.06
CA LYS A 141 23.15 -6.65 -19.78
C LYS A 141 23.52 -7.93 -19.03
N PRO A 142 24.56 -7.90 -18.17
CA PRO A 142 24.89 -8.99 -17.26
C PRO A 142 23.69 -9.42 -16.38
N ILE A 143 23.67 -10.68 -15.94
CA ILE A 143 22.60 -11.22 -15.09
C ILE A 143 22.56 -10.54 -13.70
N ASP A 144 23.68 -9.99 -13.25
CA ASP A 144 23.87 -9.25 -12.00
C ASP A 144 23.76 -7.72 -12.18
N ASP A 145 23.34 -7.23 -13.36
CA ASP A 145 22.91 -5.83 -13.50
C ASP A 145 21.70 -5.57 -12.58
N LYS A 146 21.71 -4.44 -11.87
CA LYS A 146 20.67 -4.13 -10.87
C LYS A 146 19.24 -4.18 -11.43
N MET A 147 19.02 -3.76 -12.67
CA MET A 147 17.69 -3.82 -13.28
C MET A 147 17.31 -5.27 -13.62
N VAL A 148 18.25 -6.06 -14.12
CA VAL A 148 18.03 -7.48 -14.41
C VAL A 148 17.73 -8.25 -13.12
N GLU A 149 18.53 -8.03 -12.08
CA GLU A 149 18.30 -8.59 -10.75
C GLU A 149 16.91 -8.19 -10.21
N TRP A 150 16.56 -6.91 -10.30
CA TRP A 150 15.26 -6.41 -9.85
C TRP A 150 14.09 -7.06 -10.60
N LEU A 151 14.15 -7.17 -11.93
CA LEU A 151 13.13 -7.85 -12.74
C LEU A 151 12.95 -9.30 -12.31
N PHE A 152 14.04 -10.06 -12.12
CA PHE A 152 13.94 -11.47 -11.71
C PHE A 152 13.51 -11.65 -10.25
N ARG A 153 13.77 -10.67 -9.38
CA ARG A 153 13.21 -10.64 -8.01
C ARG A 153 11.71 -10.37 -8.03
N ASN A 154 11.26 -9.48 -8.92
CA ASN A 154 9.89 -8.95 -8.96
C ASN A 154 9.18 -9.24 -10.31
N PRO A 155 9.07 -10.50 -10.77
CA PRO A 155 8.49 -10.80 -12.07
C PRO A 155 6.96 -10.58 -12.11
N LEU A 156 6.31 -10.58 -10.95
CA LEU A 156 4.88 -10.41 -10.80
C LEU A 156 4.55 -10.10 -9.34
N SER A 157 3.54 -9.27 -9.12
CA SER A 157 2.96 -9.01 -7.80
C SER A 157 1.44 -8.83 -7.90
N ASP A 158 0.73 -9.13 -6.82
CA ASP A 158 -0.69 -8.77 -6.70
C ASP A 158 -0.87 -7.27 -6.51
N GLY A 159 0.09 -6.63 -5.81
CA GLY A 159 0.07 -5.23 -5.40
C GLY A 159 0.10 -4.25 -6.57
N GLY A 160 -0.15 -2.99 -6.29
CA GLY A 160 -0.21 -1.96 -7.33
C GLY A 160 -0.70 -0.62 -6.81
N GLN A 161 -0.80 0.34 -7.71
CA GLN A 161 -1.19 1.70 -7.38
C GLN A 161 -2.30 2.21 -8.32
N PHE A 162 -2.77 3.43 -8.08
CA PHE A 162 -3.84 4.01 -8.88
C PHE A 162 -3.49 4.16 -10.37
N THR A 163 -2.21 4.30 -10.73
CA THR A 163 -1.78 4.29 -12.13
C THR A 163 -2.17 2.97 -12.83
N GLY A 164 -2.05 1.83 -12.14
CA GLY A 164 -2.57 0.57 -12.64
C GLY A 164 -4.08 0.56 -12.79
N VAL A 165 -4.81 1.16 -11.85
CA VAL A 165 -6.28 1.23 -11.90
C VAL A 165 -6.71 2.00 -13.15
N SER A 166 -6.13 3.17 -13.34
CA SER A 166 -6.43 4.05 -14.47
C SER A 166 -6.09 3.39 -15.80
N ASP A 167 -4.84 2.93 -15.99
CA ASP A 167 -4.43 2.30 -17.26
C ASP A 167 -5.25 1.05 -17.60
N LEU A 168 -5.57 0.20 -16.63
CA LEU A 168 -6.38 -1.00 -16.86
C LEU A 168 -7.84 -0.67 -17.19
N ILE A 169 -8.44 0.31 -16.51
CA ILE A 169 -9.83 0.71 -16.77
C ILE A 169 -9.95 1.43 -18.12
N GLU A 170 -9.00 2.30 -18.47
CA GLU A 170 -9.00 2.96 -19.79
C GLU A 170 -8.84 1.94 -20.93
N LYS A 171 -7.98 0.93 -20.73
CA LYS A 171 -7.70 -0.09 -21.76
C LYS A 171 -8.80 -1.15 -21.86
N TYR A 172 -9.27 -1.68 -20.73
CA TYR A 172 -10.17 -2.84 -20.69
C TYR A 172 -11.58 -2.52 -20.20
N GLY A 173 -11.81 -1.37 -19.58
CA GLY A 173 -13.11 -1.02 -19.00
C GLY A 173 -13.38 -1.73 -17.67
N LEU A 174 -14.66 -1.84 -17.34
CA LEU A 174 -15.16 -2.42 -16.10
C LEU A 174 -16.31 -3.36 -16.39
N VAL A 175 -16.54 -4.32 -15.50
CA VAL A 175 -17.73 -5.16 -15.51
C VAL A 175 -18.33 -5.27 -14.10
N PRO A 176 -19.66 -5.42 -13.96
CA PRO A 176 -20.28 -5.76 -12.68
C PRO A 176 -19.77 -7.09 -12.14
N LYS A 177 -19.71 -7.24 -10.82
CA LYS A 177 -19.33 -8.49 -10.14
C LYS A 177 -20.22 -9.68 -10.53
N GLU A 178 -21.49 -9.43 -10.86
CA GLU A 178 -22.43 -10.47 -11.32
C GLU A 178 -22.13 -10.98 -12.75
N VAL A 179 -21.28 -10.29 -13.52
CA VAL A 179 -20.88 -10.70 -14.86
C VAL A 179 -19.63 -11.58 -14.83
N MET A 180 -18.69 -11.28 -13.94
CA MET A 180 -17.51 -12.11 -13.69
C MET A 180 -17.27 -12.22 -12.19
N ALA A 181 -17.62 -13.37 -11.62
CA ALA A 181 -17.51 -13.63 -10.20
C ALA A 181 -16.06 -13.88 -9.77
N GLU A 182 -15.80 -13.80 -8.46
CA GLU A 182 -14.56 -14.27 -7.87
C GLU A 182 -14.45 -15.80 -8.00
N THR A 183 -13.22 -16.30 -8.07
CA THR A 183 -12.87 -17.72 -8.05
C THR A 183 -12.13 -18.06 -6.76
N TYR A 184 -11.86 -19.34 -6.52
CA TYR A 184 -10.99 -19.75 -5.42
C TYR A 184 -9.63 -19.05 -5.49
N SER A 185 -9.02 -18.99 -6.69
CA SER A 185 -7.69 -18.40 -6.88
C SER A 185 -7.69 -16.88 -6.75
N SER A 186 -8.77 -16.18 -7.14
CA SER A 186 -8.80 -14.72 -6.96
C SER A 186 -8.92 -14.35 -5.47
N ASP A 187 -9.61 -15.17 -4.67
CA ASP A 187 -9.65 -15.03 -3.21
C ASP A 187 -8.40 -15.57 -2.49
N ASN A 188 -7.54 -16.34 -3.16
CA ASN A 188 -6.36 -17.02 -2.60
C ASN A 188 -5.20 -17.08 -3.61
N THR A 189 -4.54 -15.96 -3.85
CA THR A 189 -3.61 -15.80 -4.99
C THR A 189 -2.26 -16.46 -4.80
N ASN A 190 -1.82 -16.69 -3.56
CA ASN A 190 -0.45 -17.13 -3.23
C ASN A 190 0.07 -18.31 -4.08
N GLU A 191 -0.71 -19.38 -4.21
CA GLU A 191 -0.29 -20.57 -4.96
C GLU A 191 -0.17 -20.29 -6.46
N PHE A 192 -1.19 -19.66 -7.04
CA PHE A 192 -1.21 -19.32 -8.46
C PHE A 192 -0.09 -18.33 -8.80
N SER A 193 0.05 -17.24 -8.03
CA SER A 193 1.09 -16.24 -8.23
C SER A 193 2.48 -16.86 -8.10
N ALA A 194 2.70 -17.85 -7.21
CA ALA A 194 3.97 -18.56 -7.12
C ALA A 194 4.29 -19.39 -8.38
N LEU A 195 3.28 -20.07 -8.96
CA LEU A 195 3.43 -20.83 -10.19
C LEU A 195 3.69 -19.92 -11.40
N LEU A 196 2.92 -18.84 -11.53
CA LEU A 196 3.08 -17.88 -12.62
C LEU A 196 4.45 -17.19 -12.55
N LYS A 197 4.89 -16.73 -11.37
CA LYS A 197 6.25 -16.19 -11.16
C LYS A 197 7.34 -17.17 -11.57
N ARG A 198 7.18 -18.47 -11.26
CA ARG A 198 8.13 -19.50 -11.67
C ARG A 198 8.22 -19.61 -13.19
N LYS A 199 7.06 -19.63 -13.86
CA LYS A 199 7.01 -19.72 -15.33
C LYS A 199 7.60 -18.47 -15.98
N LEU A 200 7.30 -17.27 -15.47
CA LEU A 200 7.89 -16.04 -15.96
C LEU A 200 9.43 -16.05 -15.82
N ARG A 201 9.98 -16.49 -14.69
CA ARG A 201 11.43 -16.60 -14.53
C ARG A 201 12.06 -17.58 -15.53
N GLU A 202 11.42 -18.73 -15.76
CA GLU A 202 11.85 -19.69 -16.78
C GLU A 202 11.85 -19.05 -18.17
N ASP A 203 10.75 -18.40 -18.56
CA ASP A 203 10.61 -17.73 -19.85
C ASP A 203 11.61 -16.58 -20.03
N GLY A 204 11.88 -15.82 -18.96
CA GLY A 204 12.91 -14.79 -18.94
C GLY A 204 14.31 -15.34 -19.17
N MET A 205 14.66 -16.50 -18.60
CA MET A 205 15.94 -17.16 -18.87
C MET A 205 16.03 -17.64 -20.33
N LEU A 206 14.96 -18.23 -20.86
CA LEU A 206 14.91 -18.69 -22.25
C LEU A 206 15.10 -17.55 -23.25
N LEU A 207 14.48 -16.38 -23.02
CA LEU A 207 14.67 -15.20 -23.86
C LEU A 207 16.12 -14.71 -23.85
N ARG A 208 16.77 -14.72 -22.68
CA ARG A 208 18.19 -14.31 -22.55
C ARG A 208 19.10 -15.30 -23.25
N GLU A 209 18.92 -16.60 -23.05
CA GLU A 209 19.68 -17.64 -23.75
C GLU A 209 19.51 -17.56 -25.27
N ALA A 210 18.29 -17.31 -25.77
CA ALA A 210 18.04 -17.10 -27.18
C ALA A 210 18.79 -15.88 -27.71
N SER A 211 18.80 -14.76 -26.95
CA SER A 211 19.60 -13.58 -27.29
C SER A 211 21.10 -13.88 -27.33
N GLU A 212 21.63 -14.67 -26.39
CA GLU A 212 23.04 -15.09 -26.36
C GLU A 212 23.41 -15.97 -27.56
N LYS A 213 22.47 -16.80 -28.03
CA LYS A 213 22.59 -17.62 -29.25
C LYS A 213 22.41 -16.82 -30.55
N GLY A 214 22.18 -15.52 -30.46
CA GLY A 214 22.10 -14.61 -31.62
C GLY A 214 20.69 -14.35 -32.16
N ALA A 215 19.63 -14.71 -31.42
CA ALA A 215 18.27 -14.35 -31.81
C ALA A 215 18.10 -12.83 -31.90
N SER A 216 17.47 -12.37 -32.98
CA SER A 216 17.09 -10.99 -33.18
C SER A 216 15.96 -10.57 -32.23
N GLU A 217 15.81 -9.26 -32.03
CA GLU A 217 14.73 -8.71 -31.19
C GLU A 217 13.34 -9.17 -31.63
N LYS A 218 13.10 -9.19 -32.95
CA LYS A 218 11.84 -9.68 -33.54
C LYS A 218 11.57 -11.16 -33.23
N GLU A 219 12.61 -12.00 -33.24
CA GLU A 219 12.47 -13.42 -32.89
C GLU A 219 12.15 -13.59 -31.39
N LEU A 220 12.75 -12.77 -30.53
CA LEU A 220 12.44 -12.76 -29.08
C LEU A 220 11.01 -12.28 -28.81
N GLU A 221 10.55 -11.24 -29.50
CA GLU A 221 9.16 -10.77 -29.42
C GLU A 221 8.17 -11.86 -29.88
N GLN A 222 8.51 -12.61 -30.93
CA GLN A 222 7.69 -13.73 -31.38
C GLN A 222 7.64 -14.87 -30.36
N GLN A 223 8.76 -15.19 -29.71
CA GLN A 223 8.81 -16.15 -28.61
C GLN A 223 7.98 -15.67 -27.42
N LYS A 224 8.07 -14.38 -27.07
CA LYS A 224 7.26 -13.76 -26.02
C LYS A 224 5.76 -13.96 -26.27
N VAL A 225 5.29 -13.86 -27.52
CA VAL A 225 3.88 -14.12 -27.86
C VAL A 225 3.47 -15.55 -27.47
N ASP A 226 4.32 -16.55 -27.71
CA ASP A 226 4.02 -17.94 -27.34
C ASP A 226 4.07 -18.18 -25.83
N MET A 227 5.01 -17.52 -25.13
CA MET A 227 5.06 -17.49 -23.66
C MET A 227 3.77 -16.87 -23.08
N MET A 228 3.32 -15.75 -23.64
CA MET A 228 2.08 -15.07 -23.25
C MET A 228 0.82 -15.92 -23.50
N LYS A 229 0.78 -16.79 -24.52
CA LYS A 229 -0.32 -17.76 -24.69
C LYS A 229 -0.39 -18.74 -23.51
N THR A 230 0.76 -19.14 -22.97
CA THR A 230 0.81 -20.00 -21.78
C THR A 230 0.34 -19.24 -20.54
N VAL A 231 0.78 -18.00 -20.35
CA VAL A 231 0.31 -17.11 -19.28
C VAL A 231 -1.21 -16.93 -19.35
N TYR A 232 -1.75 -16.58 -20.51
CA TYR A 232 -3.19 -16.40 -20.71
C TYR A 232 -3.98 -17.66 -20.32
N ARG A 233 -3.54 -18.85 -20.77
CA ARG A 233 -4.17 -20.12 -20.39
C ARG A 233 -4.15 -20.36 -18.89
N MET A 234 -3.03 -20.06 -18.21
CA MET A 234 -2.93 -20.17 -16.75
C MET A 234 -3.93 -19.24 -16.06
N LEU A 235 -4.03 -17.98 -16.51
CA LEU A 235 -4.95 -17.00 -15.96
C LEU A 235 -6.42 -17.40 -16.17
N VAL A 236 -6.78 -17.91 -17.35
CA VAL A 236 -8.14 -18.39 -17.64
C VAL A 236 -8.51 -19.54 -16.70
N TYR A 237 -7.59 -20.46 -16.43
CA TYR A 237 -7.85 -21.56 -15.49
C TYR A 237 -8.01 -21.10 -14.04
N ALA A 238 -7.32 -20.03 -13.64
CA ALA A 238 -7.39 -19.50 -12.28
C ALA A 238 -8.59 -18.58 -12.06
N TYR A 239 -8.89 -17.70 -13.01
CA TYR A 239 -9.80 -16.57 -12.81
C TYR A 239 -11.03 -16.60 -13.73
N GLY A 240 -11.07 -17.52 -14.71
CA GLY A 240 -12.07 -17.53 -15.76
C GLY A 240 -11.69 -16.65 -16.95
N GLU A 241 -12.32 -16.89 -18.09
CA GLU A 241 -12.12 -16.08 -19.29
C GLU A 241 -12.87 -14.75 -19.18
N PRO A 242 -12.19 -13.60 -19.38
CA PRO A 242 -12.86 -12.31 -19.28
C PRO A 242 -13.99 -12.14 -20.31
N PRO A 243 -15.19 -11.68 -19.90
CA PRO A 243 -16.30 -11.43 -20.80
C PRO A 243 -15.97 -10.27 -21.77
N THR A 244 -16.25 -10.49 -23.05
CA THR A 244 -16.13 -9.46 -24.10
C THR A 244 -17.43 -8.70 -24.33
N SER A 245 -18.57 -9.29 -23.95
CA SER A 245 -19.88 -8.65 -23.94
C SER A 245 -20.79 -9.25 -22.87
N PHE A 246 -21.75 -8.47 -22.38
CA PHE A 246 -22.74 -8.90 -21.39
C PHE A 246 -23.99 -8.04 -21.46
N THR A 247 -25.14 -8.58 -21.03
CA THR A 247 -26.39 -7.83 -20.95
C THR A 247 -26.64 -7.39 -19.52
N TRP A 248 -26.88 -6.09 -19.32
CA TRP A 248 -27.02 -5.53 -17.97
C TRP A 248 -28.02 -4.35 -17.94
N ALA A 249 -28.61 -4.14 -16.77
CA ALA A 249 -29.31 -2.93 -16.37
C ALA A 249 -29.32 -2.83 -14.83
N PRO A 250 -29.36 -1.61 -14.27
CA PRO A 250 -29.44 -1.40 -12.83
C PRO A 250 -30.69 -2.07 -12.24
N LYS A 251 -30.51 -2.63 -11.04
CA LYS A 251 -31.58 -3.26 -10.27
C LYS A 251 -31.75 -2.58 -8.91
N ILE A 252 -32.99 -2.24 -8.58
CA ILE A 252 -33.37 -1.80 -7.24
C ILE A 252 -34.41 -2.81 -6.71
N ASP A 253 -34.16 -3.33 -5.52
CA ASP A 253 -35.01 -4.35 -4.87
C ASP A 253 -35.31 -5.56 -5.79
N GLY A 254 -34.29 -5.99 -6.55
CA GLY A 254 -34.35 -7.13 -7.46
C GLY A 254 -35.02 -6.87 -8.81
N LYS A 255 -35.55 -5.66 -9.05
CA LYS A 255 -36.22 -5.29 -10.31
C LYS A 255 -35.36 -4.37 -11.15
N TYR A 256 -35.31 -4.63 -12.46
CA TYR A 256 -34.68 -3.73 -13.41
C TYR A 256 -35.35 -2.35 -13.38
N THR A 257 -34.57 -1.29 -13.30
CA THR A 257 -35.07 0.09 -13.36
C THR A 257 -35.15 0.62 -14.80
N GLU A 258 -34.54 -0.09 -15.75
CA GLU A 258 -34.56 0.21 -17.17
C GLU A 258 -34.43 -1.09 -17.98
N LYS A 259 -34.63 -1.00 -19.30
CA LYS A 259 -34.51 -2.17 -20.19
C LYS A 259 -33.04 -2.62 -20.24
N PRO A 260 -32.73 -3.90 -19.97
CA PRO A 260 -31.38 -4.42 -20.14
C PRO A 260 -30.86 -4.21 -21.56
N LYS A 261 -29.60 -3.81 -21.67
CA LYS A 261 -28.90 -3.63 -22.95
C LYS A 261 -27.55 -4.34 -22.92
N THR A 262 -27.03 -4.65 -24.10
CA THR A 262 -25.75 -5.32 -24.25
C THR A 262 -24.62 -4.30 -24.22
N TYR A 263 -23.62 -4.58 -23.39
CA TYR A 263 -22.41 -3.77 -23.24
C TYR A 263 -21.18 -4.63 -23.56
N THR A 264 -20.17 -4.00 -24.14
CA THR A 264 -18.77 -4.37 -23.90
C THR A 264 -18.30 -3.75 -22.57
N PRO A 265 -17.25 -4.28 -21.92
CA PRO A 265 -16.67 -3.67 -20.72
C PRO A 265 -16.33 -2.17 -20.86
N GLN A 266 -15.79 -1.77 -22.03
CA GLN A 266 -15.52 -0.36 -22.32
C GLN A 266 -16.79 0.48 -22.46
N SER A 267 -17.82 -0.01 -23.16
CA SER A 267 -19.09 0.73 -23.28
C SER A 267 -19.81 0.86 -21.93
N PHE A 268 -19.71 -0.16 -21.06
CA PHE A 268 -20.25 -0.11 -19.71
C PHE A 268 -19.53 0.95 -18.86
N TYR A 269 -18.21 1.00 -18.96
CA TYR A 269 -17.43 2.04 -18.30
C TYR A 269 -17.83 3.45 -18.77
N LYS A 270 -17.91 3.67 -20.09
CA LYS A 270 -18.28 4.97 -20.68
C LYS A 270 -19.70 5.40 -20.31
N GLU A 271 -20.68 4.50 -20.40
CA GLU A 271 -22.10 4.86 -20.29
C GLU A 271 -22.65 4.77 -18.86
N VAL A 272 -22.20 3.79 -18.06
CA VAL A 272 -22.74 3.54 -16.71
C VAL A 272 -21.82 4.10 -15.62
N CYS A 273 -20.50 3.98 -15.83
CA CYS A 273 -19.50 4.40 -14.85
C CYS A 273 -19.07 5.86 -14.97
N GLY A 274 -19.63 6.59 -15.94
CA GLY A 274 -19.39 8.02 -16.16
C GLY A 274 -18.26 8.31 -17.15
N GLY A 275 -17.44 7.31 -17.52
CA GLY A 275 -16.43 7.43 -18.57
C GLY A 275 -15.41 8.54 -18.37
N GLU A 276 -15.14 8.94 -17.12
CA GLU A 276 -14.19 10.00 -16.81
C GLU A 276 -12.76 9.52 -17.09
N ASP A 277 -12.01 10.26 -17.90
CA ASP A 277 -10.60 9.94 -18.17
C ASP A 277 -9.79 9.98 -16.86
N LEU A 278 -9.43 8.80 -16.33
CA LEU A 278 -8.80 8.69 -15.02
C LEU A 278 -7.36 9.21 -15.05
N ASN A 279 -6.67 9.02 -16.18
CA ASN A 279 -5.31 9.48 -16.39
C ASN A 279 -5.23 11.02 -16.50
N ALA A 280 -6.22 11.63 -17.17
CA ALA A 280 -6.26 13.07 -17.35
C ALA A 280 -6.80 13.81 -16.12
N ASN A 281 -7.76 13.25 -15.38
CA ASN A 281 -8.51 14.00 -14.37
C ASN A 281 -8.05 13.78 -12.93
N TYR A 282 -7.18 12.81 -12.66
CA TYR A 282 -6.70 12.54 -11.30
C TYR A 282 -5.20 12.80 -11.17
N VAL A 283 -4.78 13.11 -9.95
CA VAL A 283 -3.37 13.27 -9.59
C VAL A 283 -3.10 12.56 -8.28
N MET A 284 -1.94 11.90 -8.19
CA MET A 284 -1.47 11.32 -6.94
C MET A 284 -0.67 12.33 -6.15
N LEU A 285 -1.09 12.55 -4.91
CA LEU A 285 -0.40 13.38 -3.93
C LEU A 285 0.21 12.45 -2.88
N MET A 286 1.46 12.71 -2.53
CA MET A 286 2.18 11.93 -1.53
C MET A 286 2.78 12.84 -0.48
N ASN A 287 2.77 12.40 0.79
CA ASN A 287 3.55 13.02 1.84
C ASN A 287 4.78 12.15 2.16
N ASP A 288 5.91 12.54 1.59
CA ASP A 288 7.20 11.92 1.82
C ASP A 288 8.21 12.95 2.35
N PRO A 289 8.34 13.06 3.69
CA PRO A 289 9.30 13.99 4.29
C PRO A 289 10.77 13.54 4.14
N SER A 290 11.04 12.35 3.58
CA SER A 290 12.41 11.93 3.26
C SER A 290 12.98 12.63 2.03
N ARG A 291 12.12 13.27 1.23
CA ARG A 291 12.46 13.98 0.00
C ARG A 291 11.96 15.43 0.04
N PRO A 292 12.54 16.35 -0.77
CA PRO A 292 12.02 17.70 -0.90
C PRO A 292 10.53 17.72 -1.29
N PHE A 293 9.76 18.56 -0.62
CA PHE A 293 8.39 18.85 -1.02
C PHE A 293 8.33 19.78 -2.24
N ASN A 294 7.14 19.90 -2.83
CA ASN A 294 6.83 20.74 -4.00
C ASN A 294 7.60 20.30 -5.26
N GLN A 295 7.84 19.00 -5.38
CA GLN A 295 8.49 18.37 -6.52
C GLN A 295 7.63 17.21 -7.04
N VAL A 296 7.81 16.92 -8.32
CA VAL A 296 7.22 15.76 -8.98
C VAL A 296 8.24 14.66 -9.06
N TYR A 297 7.85 13.45 -8.68
CA TYR A 297 8.68 12.26 -8.76
C TYR A 297 8.02 11.24 -9.69
N GLU A 298 8.84 10.47 -10.37
CA GLU A 298 8.40 9.36 -11.21
C GLU A 298 9.29 8.15 -10.96
N ILE A 299 8.69 7.00 -10.64
CA ILE A 299 9.41 5.78 -10.28
C ILE A 299 9.55 4.92 -11.53
N ASP A 300 10.80 4.61 -11.90
CA ASP A 300 11.09 3.81 -13.09
C ASP A 300 10.51 2.40 -12.95
N TYR A 301 9.90 1.89 -14.03
CA TYR A 301 9.26 0.56 -14.11
C TYR A 301 8.11 0.28 -13.13
N ASP A 302 7.74 1.20 -12.24
CA ASP A 302 6.58 1.07 -11.36
C ASP A 302 5.30 1.39 -12.14
N ARG A 303 4.86 0.41 -12.92
CA ARG A 303 3.72 0.46 -13.84
C ARG A 303 3.16 -0.94 -14.03
N HIS A 304 1.95 -1.02 -14.57
CA HIS A 304 1.23 -2.28 -14.73
C HIS A 304 1.25 -2.80 -16.17
N THR A 305 1.31 -1.89 -17.14
CA THR A 305 1.34 -2.19 -18.57
C THR A 305 2.66 -1.66 -19.16
N TYR A 306 3.17 -2.31 -20.21
CA TYR A 306 4.43 -1.86 -20.83
C TYR A 306 4.27 -0.52 -21.58
N ASP A 307 3.10 -0.32 -22.18
CA ASP A 307 2.71 0.86 -22.95
C ASP A 307 2.00 1.94 -22.11
N GLY A 308 1.83 1.72 -20.81
CA GLY A 308 1.21 2.69 -19.89
C GLY A 308 2.20 3.55 -19.14
N HIS A 309 1.71 4.11 -18.04
CA HIS A 309 2.39 5.17 -17.31
C HIS A 309 3.16 4.60 -16.13
N ASN A 310 4.36 5.13 -15.90
CA ASN A 310 5.00 4.98 -14.60
C ASN A 310 4.19 5.71 -13.55
N TRP A 311 4.34 5.26 -12.32
CA TRP A 311 3.85 5.99 -11.18
C TRP A 311 4.55 7.35 -11.07
N LEU A 312 3.73 8.39 -11.22
CA LEU A 312 4.07 9.79 -11.02
C LEU A 312 3.28 10.38 -9.84
N TYR A 313 3.95 11.13 -8.96
CA TYR A 313 3.30 11.79 -7.83
C TYR A 313 3.86 13.18 -7.54
N ILE A 314 3.04 14.05 -6.95
CA ILE A 314 3.46 15.33 -6.39
C ILE A 314 3.73 15.14 -4.89
N ASN A 315 4.96 15.41 -4.44
CA ASN A 315 5.31 15.35 -3.03
C ASN A 315 4.95 16.67 -2.33
N LEU A 316 4.09 16.62 -1.32
CA LEU A 316 3.57 17.82 -0.64
C LEU A 316 3.63 17.69 0.90
N PRO A 317 3.69 18.83 1.61
CA PRO A 317 3.36 18.87 3.03
C PRO A 317 1.96 18.30 3.28
N ILE A 318 1.77 17.71 4.45
CA ILE A 318 0.51 17.03 4.76
C ILE A 318 -0.68 17.99 4.84
N GLU A 319 -0.47 19.21 5.32
CA GLU A 319 -1.53 20.22 5.42
C GLU A 319 -2.16 20.51 4.04
N ASP A 320 -1.35 20.70 3.00
CA ASP A 320 -1.83 20.92 1.62
C ASP A 320 -2.66 19.73 1.13
N ILE A 321 -2.22 18.50 1.45
CA ILE A 321 -2.94 17.27 1.11
C ILE A 321 -4.29 17.18 1.83
N LYS A 322 -4.33 17.51 3.13
CA LYS A 322 -5.56 17.53 3.93
C LYS A 322 -6.58 18.53 3.37
N GLU A 323 -6.16 19.72 2.95
CA GLU A 323 -7.06 20.71 2.34
C GLU A 323 -7.79 20.17 1.10
N MET A 324 -7.03 19.55 0.18
CA MET A 324 -7.59 18.94 -1.03
C MET A 324 -8.49 17.73 -0.71
N ALA A 325 -8.11 16.93 0.28
CA ALA A 325 -8.92 15.81 0.76
C ALA A 325 -10.26 16.28 1.35
N ILE A 326 -10.24 17.34 2.18
CA ILE A 326 -11.44 17.94 2.77
C ILE A 326 -12.34 18.50 1.67
N ALA A 327 -11.78 19.19 0.67
CA ALA A 327 -12.55 19.71 -0.46
C ALA A 327 -13.29 18.59 -1.22
N SER A 328 -12.62 17.47 -1.49
CA SER A 328 -13.24 16.30 -2.14
C SER A 328 -14.37 15.69 -1.31
N LEU A 329 -14.16 15.54 0.01
CA LEU A 329 -15.17 14.95 0.90
C LEU A 329 -16.38 15.86 1.11
N LYS A 330 -16.19 17.19 1.12
CA LYS A 330 -17.28 18.17 1.14
C LYS A 330 -18.15 18.08 -0.12
N ASP A 331 -17.56 17.79 -1.27
CA ASP A 331 -18.27 17.51 -2.54
C ASP A 331 -18.75 16.04 -2.64
N SER A 332 -18.82 15.32 -1.52
CA SER A 332 -19.28 13.93 -1.45
C SER A 332 -18.53 12.96 -2.38
N THR A 333 -17.24 13.21 -2.63
CA THR A 333 -16.39 12.37 -3.49
C THR A 333 -15.37 11.61 -2.67
N MET A 334 -15.46 10.27 -2.71
CA MET A 334 -14.47 9.37 -2.11
C MET A 334 -13.12 9.44 -2.82
N MET A 335 -12.05 9.07 -2.12
CA MET A 335 -10.69 9.07 -2.69
C MET A 335 -9.97 7.76 -2.44
N TYR A 336 -9.11 7.37 -3.38
CA TYR A 336 -8.08 6.37 -3.13
C TYR A 336 -7.11 6.94 -2.09
N PHE A 337 -6.79 6.15 -1.08
CA PHE A 337 -5.92 6.51 0.03
C PHE A 337 -4.98 5.35 0.35
N SER A 338 -3.74 5.63 0.76
CA SER A 338 -2.86 4.60 1.28
C SER A 338 -2.08 5.04 2.51
N CYS A 339 -1.69 4.05 3.31
CA CYS A 339 -1.04 4.25 4.59
C CYS A 339 -0.20 3.02 5.00
N ASP A 340 0.51 3.13 6.11
CA ASP A 340 1.05 1.98 6.84
C ASP A 340 0.00 1.44 7.84
N VAL A 341 -0.98 0.68 7.34
CA VAL A 341 -2.16 0.29 8.13
C VAL A 341 -1.84 -0.58 9.36
N GLY A 342 -0.69 -1.25 9.37
CA GLY A 342 -0.30 -2.12 10.48
C GLY A 342 0.09 -1.35 11.75
N LYS A 343 0.48 -0.09 11.61
CA LYS A 343 0.99 0.73 12.72
C LYS A 343 -0.15 1.22 13.59
N PHE A 344 -0.09 0.85 14.86
CA PHE A 344 -1.08 1.22 15.87
C PHE A 344 -2.55 0.92 15.53
N LEU A 345 -2.81 -0.14 14.74
CA LEU A 345 -4.16 -0.60 14.44
C LEU A 345 -4.74 -1.49 15.55
N ASP A 346 -5.87 -1.08 16.12
CA ASP A 346 -6.80 -1.99 16.80
C ASP A 346 -7.79 -2.55 15.78
N SER A 347 -7.51 -3.75 15.27
CA SER A 347 -8.32 -4.38 14.23
C SER A 347 -9.70 -4.84 14.71
N LYS A 348 -9.90 -4.98 16.03
CA LYS A 348 -11.20 -5.37 16.59
C LYS A 348 -12.12 -4.15 16.69
N LYS A 349 -11.60 -3.01 17.13
CA LYS A 349 -12.36 -1.76 17.20
C LYS A 349 -12.44 -1.05 15.84
N GLY A 350 -11.47 -1.29 14.96
CA GLY A 350 -11.32 -0.56 13.72
C GLY A 350 -10.77 0.85 13.93
N THR A 351 -9.86 1.04 14.89
CA THR A 351 -9.24 2.34 15.16
C THR A 351 -7.77 2.37 14.79
N LEU A 352 -7.33 3.53 14.32
CA LEU A 352 -5.95 3.86 13.97
C LEU A 352 -5.58 5.11 14.78
N ASP A 353 -4.90 4.91 15.90
CA ASP A 353 -4.58 5.96 16.88
C ASP A 353 -3.21 5.65 17.49
N LEU A 354 -2.30 6.63 17.52
CA LEU A 354 -0.96 6.49 18.12
C LEU A 354 -1.02 6.01 19.58
N ASN A 355 -2.14 6.26 20.27
CA ASN A 355 -2.36 5.89 21.66
C ASN A 355 -3.02 4.53 21.83
N ASN A 356 -3.33 3.78 20.76
CA ASN A 356 -3.92 2.44 20.88
C ASN A 356 -3.03 1.47 21.68
N TYR A 357 -1.70 1.66 21.63
CA TYR A 357 -0.73 0.79 22.31
C TYR A 357 0.38 1.57 23.02
N ASP A 358 0.55 1.31 24.31
CA ASP A 358 1.64 1.85 25.13
C ASP A 358 2.82 0.87 25.22
N TYR A 359 3.56 0.75 24.12
CA TYR A 359 4.77 -0.08 24.08
C TYR A 359 5.90 0.49 24.95
N GLY A 360 5.95 1.82 25.09
CA GLY A 360 7.04 2.50 25.76
C GLY A 360 7.07 2.20 27.26
N SER A 361 5.93 2.27 27.93
CA SER A 361 5.83 1.96 29.36
C SER A 361 6.17 0.50 29.66
N LEU A 362 5.80 -0.45 28.80
CA LEU A 362 6.11 -1.87 29.01
C LEU A 362 7.62 -2.15 28.95
N PHE A 363 8.32 -1.56 27.97
CA PHE A 363 9.74 -1.82 27.76
C PHE A 363 10.67 -0.78 28.43
N GLY A 364 10.12 0.21 29.12
CA GLY A 364 10.89 1.27 29.77
C GLY A 364 11.70 2.11 28.78
N THR A 365 11.16 2.37 27.58
CA THR A 365 11.86 3.09 26.50
C THR A 365 10.90 3.90 25.65
N THR A 366 11.43 4.66 24.68
CA THR A 366 10.65 5.38 23.68
C THR A 366 10.94 4.86 22.28
N PHE A 367 9.93 4.79 21.43
CA PHE A 367 10.06 4.47 20.00
C PHE A 367 9.88 5.74 19.13
N GLY A 368 10.73 6.75 19.38
CA GLY A 368 10.49 8.14 18.96
C GLY A 368 11.00 8.55 17.56
N MET A 369 11.09 7.64 16.59
CA MET A 369 11.46 8.02 15.22
C MET A 369 10.36 8.87 14.59
N ASN A 370 10.72 10.02 14.00
CA ASN A 370 9.79 10.78 13.16
C ASN A 370 9.53 10.08 11.83
N LYS A 371 8.49 10.50 11.09
CA LYS A 371 8.10 9.88 9.81
C LYS A 371 9.24 9.75 8.80
N LYS A 372 10.06 10.80 8.63
CA LYS A 372 11.25 10.76 7.77
C LYS A 372 12.23 9.67 8.18
N GLN A 373 12.54 9.58 9.48
CA GLN A 373 13.46 8.58 10.01
C GLN A 373 12.89 7.17 9.81
N ARG A 374 11.60 6.95 10.03
CA ARG A 374 10.95 5.65 9.81
C ARG A 374 11.02 5.19 8.35
N ILE A 375 10.86 6.12 7.41
CA ILE A 375 11.04 5.86 5.97
C ILE A 375 12.50 5.49 5.67
N GLN A 376 13.44 6.31 6.13
CA GLN A 376 14.88 6.13 5.84
C GLN A 376 15.47 4.88 6.50
N SER A 377 14.90 4.43 7.62
CA SER A 377 15.31 3.23 8.36
C SER A 377 14.51 1.98 8.00
N PHE A 378 13.62 2.04 7.01
CA PHE A 378 12.77 0.93 6.57
C PHE A 378 11.73 0.44 7.60
N ASP A 379 11.46 1.22 8.65
CA ASP A 379 10.45 0.89 9.67
C ASP A 379 9.01 1.12 9.19
N SER A 380 8.82 2.09 8.28
CA SER A 380 7.49 2.43 7.75
C SER A 380 7.53 2.82 6.28
N GLY A 381 6.50 2.40 5.57
CA GLY A 381 6.22 2.71 4.17
C GLY A 381 4.74 2.40 3.90
N SER A 382 4.24 2.79 2.72
CA SER A 382 2.87 2.47 2.35
C SER A 382 2.71 0.96 2.18
N THR A 383 1.75 0.35 2.90
CA THR A 383 1.52 -1.11 2.89
C THR A 383 0.12 -1.51 2.46
N HIS A 384 -0.85 -0.59 2.52
CA HIS A 384 -2.24 -0.91 2.21
C HIS A 384 -2.99 0.30 1.67
N ALA A 385 -3.90 0.03 0.73
CA ALA A 385 -4.75 1.03 0.11
C ALA A 385 -6.21 0.82 0.53
N MET A 386 -6.90 1.91 0.85
CA MET A 386 -8.29 1.97 1.32
C MET A 386 -8.99 3.18 0.70
N THR A 387 -10.30 3.31 0.93
CA THR A 387 -11.10 4.39 0.32
C THR A 387 -11.45 5.44 1.36
N LEU A 388 -10.84 6.62 1.30
CA LEU A 388 -11.13 7.73 2.20
C LEU A 388 -12.53 8.28 1.91
N MET A 389 -13.37 8.32 2.94
CA MET A 389 -14.80 8.56 2.76
C MET A 389 -15.46 9.49 3.78
N ALA A 390 -14.79 9.87 4.85
CA ALA A 390 -15.31 10.86 5.78
C ALA A 390 -14.21 11.63 6.50
N VAL A 391 -14.56 12.85 6.91
CA VAL A 391 -13.75 13.70 7.77
C VAL A 391 -14.67 14.36 8.81
N ASP A 392 -14.19 14.41 10.04
CA ASP A 392 -14.82 15.18 11.09
C ASP A 392 -14.03 16.46 11.37
N LEU A 393 -14.65 17.62 11.19
CA LEU A 393 -14.03 18.92 11.39
C LEU A 393 -14.45 19.53 12.73
N ASP A 394 -13.55 20.26 13.37
CA ASP A 394 -13.89 21.13 14.49
C ASP A 394 -14.53 22.45 14.02
N ASP A 395 -14.93 23.29 14.98
CA ASP A 395 -15.55 24.59 14.71
C ASP A 395 -14.64 25.57 13.94
N SER A 396 -13.32 25.33 13.96
CA SER A 396 -12.33 26.10 13.20
C SER A 396 -12.07 25.54 11.80
N GLY A 397 -12.72 24.43 11.44
CA GLY A 397 -12.56 23.75 10.17
C GLY A 397 -11.35 22.80 10.10
N LYS A 398 -10.70 22.50 11.23
CA LYS A 398 -9.57 21.56 11.29
C LYS A 398 -10.05 20.12 11.45
N PRO A 399 -9.39 19.14 10.80
CA PRO A 399 -9.73 17.73 10.94
C PRO A 399 -9.39 17.21 12.35
N LYS A 400 -10.32 16.46 12.93
CA LYS A 400 -10.13 15.72 14.19
C LYS A 400 -9.90 14.23 13.94
N LYS A 401 -10.61 13.68 12.96
CA LYS A 401 -10.57 12.26 12.60
C LYS A 401 -11.07 12.03 11.18
N TRP A 402 -10.66 10.90 10.63
CA TRP A 402 -11.00 10.47 9.27
C TRP A 402 -11.56 9.05 9.30
N MET A 403 -12.31 8.68 8.27
CA MET A 403 -12.78 7.31 8.09
C MET A 403 -12.53 6.83 6.67
N VAL A 404 -12.07 5.58 6.59
CA VAL A 404 -11.87 4.85 5.35
C VAL A 404 -12.81 3.63 5.29
N GLU A 405 -13.34 3.36 4.10
CA GLU A 405 -13.89 2.05 3.75
C GLU A 405 -12.70 1.11 3.44
N ASN A 406 -12.67 -0.04 4.10
CA ASN A 406 -11.67 -1.07 3.88
C ASN A 406 -12.24 -2.22 3.02
N SER A 407 -11.36 -3.11 2.56
CA SER A 407 -11.69 -4.24 1.68
C SER A 407 -11.43 -5.59 2.36
N TRP A 408 -11.71 -5.71 3.67
CA TRP A 408 -11.55 -6.95 4.46
C TRP A 408 -12.89 -7.55 4.92
N GLY A 409 -13.98 -7.15 4.27
CA GLY A 409 -15.33 -7.57 4.62
C GLY A 409 -15.94 -6.78 5.77
N LYS A 410 -17.27 -6.86 5.85
CA LYS A 410 -18.10 -6.07 6.80
C LYS A 410 -17.86 -6.39 8.28
N ASP A 411 -17.28 -7.55 8.59
CA ASP A 411 -17.08 -8.01 9.96
C ASP A 411 -15.71 -7.56 10.51
N ALA A 412 -14.86 -6.93 9.68
CA ALA A 412 -13.58 -6.38 10.08
C ALA A 412 -13.71 -4.95 10.60
N GLY A 413 -12.92 -4.58 11.62
CA GLY A 413 -12.91 -3.24 12.20
C GLY A 413 -14.30 -2.76 12.63
N TYR A 414 -14.63 -1.51 12.31
CA TYR A 414 -15.97 -0.96 12.54
C TYR A 414 -16.84 -1.17 11.29
N GLN A 415 -17.55 -2.29 11.23
CA GLN A 415 -18.47 -2.60 10.12
C GLN A 415 -17.80 -2.52 8.73
N GLY A 416 -16.55 -2.96 8.60
CA GLY A 416 -15.75 -2.86 7.38
C GLY A 416 -14.99 -1.54 7.20
N HIS A 417 -15.04 -0.65 8.18
CA HIS A 417 -14.37 0.65 8.16
C HIS A 417 -13.26 0.73 9.21
N LEU A 418 -12.33 1.65 8.98
CA LEU A 418 -11.38 2.10 9.98
C LEU A 418 -11.55 3.60 10.24
N ILE A 419 -11.43 3.99 11.51
CA ILE A 419 -11.50 5.36 11.98
C ILE A 419 -10.11 5.74 12.49
N MET A 420 -9.54 6.81 11.94
CA MET A 420 -8.19 7.28 12.28
C MET A 420 -8.24 8.66 12.91
N THR A 421 -7.41 8.91 13.91
CA THR A 421 -7.20 10.28 14.40
C THR A 421 -6.43 11.09 13.36
N ASP A 422 -6.50 12.43 13.45
CA ASP A 422 -5.74 13.29 12.56
C ASP A 422 -4.22 13.14 12.76
N GLU A 423 -3.77 12.89 14.00
CA GLU A 423 -2.36 12.65 14.30
C GLU A 423 -1.86 11.32 13.71
N TRP A 424 -2.69 10.28 13.71
CA TRP A 424 -2.33 9.03 13.05
C TRP A 424 -2.24 9.23 11.52
N PHE A 425 -3.14 10.04 10.95
CA PHE A 425 -3.08 10.44 9.55
C PHE A 425 -1.73 11.09 9.26
N ASP A 426 -1.31 12.09 10.03
CA ASP A 426 0.00 12.75 9.83
C ASP A 426 1.18 11.78 9.78
N GLU A 427 1.21 10.84 10.73
CA GLU A 427 2.35 9.95 10.91
C GLU A 427 2.39 8.78 9.90
N TYR A 428 1.24 8.26 9.47
CA TYR A 428 1.17 6.98 8.75
C TYR A 428 0.38 6.98 7.44
N MET A 429 -0.30 8.08 7.06
CA MET A 429 -0.75 8.25 5.67
C MET A 429 0.45 8.48 4.75
N PHE A 430 0.35 8.02 3.52
CA PHE A 430 1.35 8.30 2.50
C PHE A 430 0.74 8.96 1.28
N ARG A 431 -0.39 8.46 0.79
CA ARG A 431 -0.90 8.85 -0.53
C ARG A 431 -2.40 9.11 -0.50
N VAL A 432 -2.81 10.09 -1.30
CA VAL A 432 -4.20 10.25 -1.76
C VAL A 432 -4.21 10.48 -3.25
N VAL A 433 -5.26 10.02 -3.91
CA VAL A 433 -5.52 10.36 -5.32
C VAL A 433 -6.72 11.27 -5.37
N VAL A 434 -6.50 12.47 -5.91
CA VAL A 434 -7.46 13.56 -5.89
C VAL A 434 -7.85 13.90 -7.32
N ASN A 435 -9.14 14.16 -7.55
CA ASN A 435 -9.59 14.75 -8.79
C ASN A 435 -9.01 16.17 -8.92
N LYS A 436 -8.38 16.49 -10.05
CA LYS A 436 -7.68 17.76 -10.28
C LYS A 436 -8.57 18.99 -10.05
N LYS A 437 -9.90 18.87 -10.14
CA LYS A 437 -10.84 19.96 -9.84
C LYS A 437 -10.76 20.47 -8.39
N TYR A 438 -10.24 19.67 -7.46
CA TYR A 438 -10.04 20.07 -6.05
C TYR A 438 -8.63 20.60 -5.78
N CYS A 439 -7.72 20.52 -6.75
CA CYS A 439 -6.34 20.94 -6.59
C CYS A 439 -6.18 22.44 -6.93
N PRO A 440 -5.53 23.23 -6.07
CA PRO A 440 -5.12 24.59 -6.41
C PRO A 440 -4.22 24.63 -7.66
N GLN A 441 -4.30 25.71 -8.44
CA GLN A 441 -3.56 25.83 -9.70
C GLN A 441 -2.04 25.73 -9.51
N ASN A 442 -1.50 26.26 -8.41
CA ASN A 442 -0.08 26.17 -8.10
C ASN A 442 0.39 24.72 -7.87
N VAL A 443 -0.47 23.84 -7.35
CA VAL A 443 -0.18 22.40 -7.24
C VAL A 443 -0.21 21.74 -8.62
N LEU A 444 -1.24 22.04 -9.43
CA LEU A 444 -1.35 21.50 -10.79
C LEU A 444 -0.20 21.93 -11.70
N ASP A 445 0.28 23.17 -11.54
CA ASP A 445 1.42 23.70 -12.29
C ASP A 445 2.72 22.94 -12.00
N MET A 446 2.84 22.24 -10.87
CA MET A 446 3.99 21.39 -10.58
C MET A 446 4.11 20.22 -11.57
N LEU A 447 3.00 19.73 -12.14
CA LEU A 447 3.02 18.67 -13.15
C LEU A 447 3.71 19.08 -14.46
N LYS A 448 3.97 20.38 -14.66
CA LYS A 448 4.76 20.89 -15.80
C LYS A 448 6.27 20.74 -15.59
N GLN A 449 6.71 20.46 -14.36
CA GLN A 449 8.11 20.22 -14.05
C GLN A 449 8.58 18.89 -14.67
N LYS A 450 9.87 18.81 -14.99
CA LYS A 450 10.48 17.51 -15.32
C LYS A 450 10.54 16.66 -14.04
N PRO A 451 9.92 15.47 -13.98
CA PRO A 451 9.94 14.65 -12.78
C PRO A 451 11.36 14.23 -12.38
N VAL A 452 11.61 14.16 -11.08
CA VAL A 452 12.79 13.50 -10.52
C VAL A 452 12.61 12.00 -10.65
N ARG A 453 13.48 11.36 -11.42
CA ARG A 453 13.44 9.91 -11.66
C ARG A 453 13.97 9.14 -10.45
N LEU A 454 13.14 8.26 -9.90
CA LEU A 454 13.51 7.31 -8.87
C LEU A 454 13.72 5.92 -9.49
N PRO A 455 14.64 5.10 -8.98
CA PRO A 455 14.85 3.75 -9.49
C PRO A 455 13.72 2.80 -9.11
N ALA A 456 13.55 1.71 -9.86
CA ALA A 456 12.56 0.67 -9.59
C ALA A 456 12.71 -0.02 -8.20
N TRP A 457 13.92 0.01 -7.63
CA TRP A 457 14.25 -0.53 -6.30
C TRP A 457 14.25 0.55 -5.20
N ASP A 458 13.61 1.69 -5.43
CA ASP A 458 13.54 2.76 -4.43
C ASP A 458 12.93 2.23 -3.11
N PRO A 459 13.61 2.46 -1.97
CA PRO A 459 13.27 1.83 -0.70
C PRO A 459 11.87 2.18 -0.19
N MET A 460 11.29 3.31 -0.61
CA MET A 460 9.93 3.70 -0.23
C MET A 460 8.87 2.72 -0.73
N PHE A 461 9.15 2.03 -1.85
CA PHE A 461 8.17 1.22 -2.58
C PHE A 461 8.51 -0.28 -2.57
N GLN A 462 9.57 -0.69 -1.87
CA GLN A 462 9.99 -2.10 -1.79
C GLN A 462 8.93 -3.01 -1.14
N ASN A 463 8.13 -2.49 -0.21
CA ASN A 463 7.10 -3.27 0.48
C ASN A 463 5.81 -3.45 -0.34
N GLU A 464 5.69 -2.78 -1.51
CA GLU A 464 4.54 -2.88 -2.40
C GLU A 464 4.73 -3.93 -3.53
N GLN A 465 5.95 -4.50 -3.63
CA GLN A 465 6.38 -5.43 -4.68
C GLN A 465 6.17 -6.90 -4.32
#